data_AF-A0A417D2P9-F1
#
_entry.id   AF-A0A417D2P9-F1
#
_cell.length_a   1.000
_cell.length_b   1.000
_cell.length_c   1.000
_cell.angle_alpha   90.00
_cell.angle_beta   90.00
_cell.angle_gamma   90.00
#
_symmetry.space_group_name_H-M   'P 1'
#
loop_
_entity.id
_entity.type
_entity.pdbx_description
1 polymer ?
#
loop_
_entity_poly.entity_id
_entity_poly.type
_entity_poly.pdbx_seq_one_letter_code
_entity_poly.pdbx_strand_id
1 'polypeptide(L)'
;MQAEEIMEKKIASAMEVCKKYNRIKADGKKAEEVWKYNLDMAADAKYPKETEMYEEYADKALTGFKASIKWLKIVDRAMRMVLPYEAEQVLIQHFVEGKPLKSIRGGRNRYMSRTTATKYKKIGIQKLADNISPVEADLKKLEEILENSL
;
A
#
# COMPACT_ATOMS: atom_id res chain seq x y z
N MET A 1 23.15 0.75 -21.05
CA MET A 1 23.62 1.59 -19.93
C MET A 1 22.53 2.53 -19.38
N GLN A 2 22.15 3.64 -20.03
CA GLN A 2 21.14 4.57 -19.46
C GLN A 2 19.73 3.96 -19.29
N ALA A 3 19.25 3.19 -20.27
CA ALA A 3 17.91 2.58 -20.19
C ALA A 3 17.82 1.47 -19.12
N GLU A 4 18.92 0.76 -18.88
CA GLU A 4 19.01 -0.27 -17.83
C GLU A 4 18.98 0.38 -16.45
N GLU A 5 19.73 1.47 -16.25
CA GLU A 5 19.74 2.20 -14.98
C GLU A 5 18.35 2.80 -14.65
N ILE A 6 17.64 3.32 -15.65
CA ILE A 6 16.25 3.80 -15.48
C ILE A 6 15.33 2.66 -15.06
N MET A 7 15.46 1.49 -15.68
CA MET A 7 14.65 0.32 -15.34
C MET A 7 14.94 -0.19 -13.94
N GLU A 8 16.21 -0.24 -13.52
CA GLU A 8 16.61 -0.63 -12.17
C GLU A 8 16.02 0.31 -11.11
N LYS A 9 16.03 1.63 -11.36
CA LYS A 9 15.39 2.62 -10.47
C LYS A 9 13.88 2.38 -10.34
N LYS A 10 13.19 2.13 -11.45
CA LYS A 10 11.75 1.80 -11.43
C LYS A 10 11.47 0.52 -10.64
N ILE A 11 12.28 -0.52 -10.85
CA ILE A 11 12.17 -1.79 -10.13
C ILE A 11 12.40 -1.60 -8.63
N ALA A 12 13.40 -0.80 -8.25
CA ALA A 12 13.67 -0.46 -6.85
C ALA A 12 12.49 0.26 -6.21
N SER A 13 11.90 1.25 -6.90
CA SER A 13 10.71 1.97 -6.45
C SER A 13 9.50 1.04 -6.25
N ALA A 14 9.21 0.17 -7.22
CA ALA A 14 8.12 -0.81 -7.09
C ALA A 14 8.33 -1.78 -5.92
N MET A 15 9.57 -2.20 -5.69
CA MET A 15 9.93 -3.03 -4.54
C MET A 15 9.74 -2.30 -3.22
N GLU A 16 10.05 -1.01 -3.16
CA GLU A 16 9.81 -0.17 -2.00
C GLU A 16 8.32 -0.04 -1.69
N VAL A 17 7.49 0.20 -2.72
CA VAL A 17 6.02 0.19 -2.59
C VAL A 17 5.52 -1.14 -2.00
N CYS A 18 5.99 -2.28 -2.51
CA CYS A 18 5.64 -3.59 -1.95
C CYS A 18 6.03 -3.75 -0.47
N LYS A 19 7.21 -3.25 -0.07
CA LYS A 19 7.66 -3.30 1.33
C LYS A 19 6.82 -2.41 2.25
N LYS A 20 6.41 -1.23 1.75
CA LYS A 20 5.59 -0.27 2.49
C LYS A 20 4.14 -0.72 2.65
N TYR A 21 3.62 -1.58 1.78
CA TYR A 21 2.20 -1.96 1.75
C TYR A 21 1.60 -2.30 3.12
N ASN A 22 2.22 -3.24 3.86
CA ASN A 22 1.70 -3.66 5.17
C ASN A 22 1.87 -2.58 6.25
N ARG A 23 2.91 -1.75 6.16
CA ARG A 23 3.09 -0.58 7.03
C ARG A 23 1.99 0.45 6.78
N ILE A 24 1.76 0.86 5.53
CA ILE A 24 0.71 1.83 5.17
C ILE A 24 -0.67 1.33 5.59
N LYS A 25 -0.94 0.03 5.42
CA LYS A 25 -2.17 -0.61 5.91
C LYS A 25 -2.31 -0.51 7.43
N ALA A 26 -1.26 -0.79 8.18
CA ALA A 26 -1.27 -0.71 9.64
C ALA A 26 -1.41 0.73 10.14
N ASP A 27 -0.65 1.65 9.55
CA ASP A 27 -0.67 3.07 9.88
C ASP A 27 -2.02 3.71 9.53
N GLY A 28 -2.63 3.32 8.41
CA GLY A 28 -4.01 3.69 8.07
C GLY A 28 -5.02 3.23 9.12
N LYS A 29 -4.87 2.00 9.64
CA LYS A 29 -5.73 1.49 10.72
C LYS A 29 -5.55 2.29 12.01
N LYS A 30 -4.32 2.66 12.37
CA LYS A 30 -4.07 3.54 13.53
C LYS A 30 -4.74 4.91 13.35
N ALA A 31 -4.61 5.51 12.17
CA ALA A 31 -5.27 6.78 11.87
C ALA A 31 -6.80 6.67 11.97
N GLU A 32 -7.39 5.54 11.55
CA GLU A 32 -8.82 5.27 11.75
C GLU A 32 -9.20 5.19 13.23
N GLU A 33 -8.39 4.50 14.05
CA GLU A 33 -8.61 4.37 15.50
C GLU A 33 -8.50 5.73 16.21
N VAL A 34 -7.49 6.54 15.87
CA VAL A 34 -7.31 7.90 16.38
C VAL A 34 -8.47 8.81 15.96
N TRP A 35 -8.93 8.71 14.71
CA TRP A 35 -10.07 9.47 14.22
C TRP A 35 -11.33 9.18 15.03
N LYS A 36 -11.67 7.90 15.21
CA LYS A 36 -12.85 7.48 15.99
C LYS A 36 -12.75 7.92 17.45
N TYR A 37 -11.59 7.72 18.06
CA TYR A 37 -11.35 8.14 19.44
C TYR A 37 -11.58 9.64 19.64
N ASN A 38 -11.04 10.50 18.76
CA ASN A 38 -11.23 11.94 18.89
C ASN A 38 -12.67 12.36 18.62
N LEU A 39 -13.41 11.68 17.75
CA LEU A 39 -14.86 11.92 17.60
C LEU A 39 -15.63 11.60 18.89
N ASP A 40 -15.30 10.49 19.56
CA ASP A 40 -15.92 10.13 20.83
C ASP A 40 -15.60 11.18 21.91
N MET A 41 -14.35 11.64 21.98
CA MET A 41 -13.95 12.71 22.91
C MET A 41 -14.60 14.06 22.62
N ALA A 42 -14.76 14.43 21.35
CA ALA A 42 -15.49 15.64 20.96
C ALA A 42 -16.95 15.60 21.41
N ALA A 43 -17.60 14.43 21.30
CA ALA A 43 -18.98 14.22 21.72
C ALA A 43 -19.15 14.26 23.25
N ASP A 44 -18.15 13.77 24.00
CA ASP A 44 -18.16 13.76 25.47
C ASP A 44 -17.64 15.08 26.09
N ALA A 45 -17.03 15.97 25.29
CA ALA A 45 -16.45 17.22 25.75
C ALA A 45 -17.51 18.17 26.32
N LYS A 46 -17.17 18.80 27.45
CA LYS A 46 -18.10 19.69 28.18
C LYS A 46 -17.98 21.15 27.74
N TYR A 47 -16.86 21.51 27.12
CA TYR A 47 -16.54 22.88 26.77
C TYR A 47 -16.34 23.02 25.27
N PRO A 48 -16.87 24.09 24.63
CA PRO A 48 -16.74 24.28 23.18
C PRO A 48 -15.30 24.23 22.66
N LYS A 49 -14.34 24.83 23.39
CA LYS A 49 -12.92 24.80 23.01
C LYS A 49 -12.29 23.42 23.05
N GLU A 50 -12.78 22.55 23.93
CA GLU A 50 -12.31 21.16 24.03
C GLU A 50 -12.90 20.33 22.89
N THR A 51 -14.18 20.53 22.57
CA THR A 51 -14.82 19.97 21.37
C THR A 51 -14.07 20.35 20.10
N GLU A 52 -13.82 21.65 19.88
CA GLU A 52 -13.09 22.15 18.70
C GLU A 52 -11.70 21.51 18.57
N MET A 53 -10.95 21.39 19.66
CA MET A 53 -9.63 20.74 19.66
C MET A 53 -9.72 19.25 19.24
N TYR A 54 -10.68 18.51 19.78
CA TYR A 54 -10.87 17.10 19.41
C TYR A 54 -11.36 16.93 17.97
N GLU A 55 -12.22 17.83 17.49
CA GLU A 55 -12.65 17.85 16.08
C GLU A 55 -11.47 18.10 15.13
N GLU A 56 -10.57 19.04 15.44
CA GLU A 56 -9.36 19.27 14.66
C GLU A 56 -8.46 18.03 14.61
N TYR A 57 -8.29 17.33 15.75
CA TYR A 57 -7.52 16.09 15.81
C TYR A 57 -8.20 14.95 15.02
N ALA A 58 -9.52 14.86 15.09
CA ALA A 58 -10.31 13.92 14.32
C ALA A 58 -10.14 14.17 12.81
N ASP A 59 -10.22 15.42 12.35
CA ASP A 59 -10.07 15.79 10.94
C ASP A 59 -8.67 15.50 10.40
N LYS A 60 -7.64 15.76 11.21
CA LYS A 60 -6.26 15.43 10.88
C LYS A 60 -6.10 13.91 10.70
N ALA A 61 -6.56 13.12 11.66
CA ALA A 61 -6.49 11.66 11.59
C ALA A 61 -7.32 11.08 10.43
N LEU A 62 -8.50 11.64 10.16
CA LEU A 62 -9.34 11.27 9.02
C LEU A 62 -8.63 11.53 7.68
N THR A 63 -7.89 12.62 7.57
CA THR A 63 -7.09 12.96 6.39
C THR A 63 -6.03 11.90 6.14
N GLY A 64 -5.29 11.49 7.17
CA GLY A 64 -4.33 10.38 7.11
C GLY A 64 -4.97 9.06 6.71
N PHE A 65 -6.10 8.71 7.35
CA PHE A 65 -6.84 7.49 7.04
C PHE A 65 -7.28 7.47 5.57
N LYS A 66 -7.89 8.54 5.06
CA LYS A 66 -8.28 8.66 3.65
C LYS A 66 -7.09 8.53 2.70
N ALA A 67 -5.94 9.11 3.05
CA ALA A 67 -4.71 8.98 2.27
C ALA A 67 -4.24 7.52 2.18
N SER A 68 -4.24 6.80 3.31
CA SER A 68 -3.87 5.37 3.34
C SER A 68 -4.78 4.51 2.45
N ILE A 69 -6.10 4.73 2.49
CA ILE A 69 -7.07 4.01 1.67
C ILE A 69 -6.84 4.29 0.19
N LYS A 70 -6.57 5.54 -0.18
CA LYS A 70 -6.28 5.91 -1.56
C LYS A 70 -4.96 5.29 -2.04
N TRP A 71 -3.91 5.31 -1.21
CA TRP A 71 -2.62 4.68 -1.51
C TRP A 71 -2.81 3.19 -1.80
N LEU A 72 -3.50 2.46 -0.91
CA LEU A 72 -3.76 1.03 -1.05
C LEU A 72 -4.56 0.73 -2.32
N LYS A 73 -5.60 1.51 -2.63
CA LYS A 73 -6.39 1.36 -3.86
C LYS A 73 -5.55 1.52 -5.14
N ILE A 74 -4.62 2.47 -5.16
CA ILE A 74 -3.73 2.68 -6.32
C ILE A 74 -2.82 1.47 -6.50
N VAL A 75 -2.19 1.01 -5.42
CA VAL A 75 -1.25 -0.13 -5.46
C VAL A 75 -1.96 -1.43 -5.80
N ASP A 76 -3.14 -1.69 -5.21
CA ASP A 76 -3.97 -2.86 -5.53
C ASP A 76 -4.36 -2.89 -7.01
N ARG A 77 -4.75 -1.74 -7.55
CA ARG A 77 -5.05 -1.62 -8.98
C ARG A 77 -3.81 -1.89 -9.83
N ALA A 78 -2.66 -1.33 -9.47
CA ALA A 78 -1.40 -1.54 -10.18
C ALA A 78 -0.98 -3.02 -10.17
N MET A 79 -1.17 -3.74 -9.06
CA MET A 79 -0.91 -5.18 -8.95
C MET A 79 -1.87 -6.00 -9.81
N ARG A 80 -3.17 -5.68 -9.82
CA ARG A 80 -4.19 -6.39 -10.64
C ARG A 80 -4.01 -6.20 -12.14
N MET A 81 -3.32 -5.15 -12.55
CA MET A 81 -2.97 -4.91 -13.96
C MET A 81 -1.74 -5.70 -14.42
N VAL A 82 -1.05 -6.42 -13.53
CA VAL A 82 0.12 -7.21 -13.88
C VAL A 82 -0.30 -8.48 -14.60
N LEU A 83 0.20 -8.66 -15.82
CA LEU A 83 0.07 -9.91 -16.58
C LEU A 83 1.40 -10.67 -16.62
N PRO A 84 1.42 -11.99 -16.79
CA PRO A 84 0.27 -12.89 -16.74
C PRO A 84 -0.26 -13.05 -15.31
N TYR A 85 -1.43 -13.66 -15.17
CA TYR A 85 -2.12 -13.88 -13.89
C TYR A 85 -1.23 -14.49 -12.81
N GLU A 86 -0.32 -15.41 -13.15
CA GLU A 86 0.61 -15.98 -12.18
C GLU A 86 1.54 -14.94 -11.54
N ALA A 87 1.92 -13.90 -12.28
CA ALA A 87 2.74 -12.81 -11.74
C ALA A 87 1.93 -11.92 -10.79
N GLU A 88 0.68 -11.59 -11.14
CA GLU A 88 -0.27 -10.93 -10.24
C GLU A 88 -0.44 -11.73 -8.94
N GLN A 89 -0.73 -13.03 -9.04
CA GLN A 89 -0.92 -13.89 -7.88
C GLN A 89 0.30 -13.95 -6.97
N VAL A 90 1.50 -14.00 -7.57
CA VAL A 90 2.74 -13.93 -6.80
C VAL A 90 2.86 -12.60 -6.06
N LEU A 91 2.52 -11.47 -6.68
CA LEU A 91 2.60 -10.17 -6.02
C LEU A 91 1.64 -10.08 -4.83
N ILE A 92 0.36 -10.42 -5.04
CA ILE A 92 -0.67 -10.34 -4.01
C ILE A 92 -0.35 -11.30 -2.87
N GLN A 93 -0.18 -12.59 -3.15
CA GLN A 93 0.01 -13.58 -2.09
C GLN A 93 1.34 -13.35 -1.33
N HIS A 94 2.41 -12.96 -2.02
CA HIS A 94 3.70 -12.80 -1.36
C HIS A 94 3.84 -11.47 -0.60
N PHE A 95 3.53 -10.34 -1.26
CA PHE A 95 3.80 -9.02 -0.69
C PHE A 95 2.63 -8.48 0.13
N VAL A 96 1.39 -8.77 -0.27
CA VAL A 96 0.19 -8.31 0.46
C VAL A 96 -0.19 -9.29 1.57
N GLU A 97 -0.26 -10.59 1.26
CA GLU A 97 -0.69 -11.60 2.24
C GLU A 97 0.48 -12.17 3.08
N GLY A 98 1.73 -11.82 2.76
CA GLY A 98 2.90 -12.27 3.49
C GLY A 98 3.22 -13.76 3.33
N LYS A 99 2.63 -14.43 2.34
CA LYS A 99 2.84 -15.87 2.12
C LYS A 99 4.27 -16.14 1.63
N PRO A 100 4.92 -17.20 2.11
CA PRO A 100 6.21 -17.61 1.56
C PRO A 100 6.05 -18.10 0.12
N LEU A 101 7.07 -17.89 -0.73
CA LEU A 101 7.03 -18.26 -2.16
C LEU A 101 6.63 -19.71 -2.43
N LYS A 102 7.00 -20.65 -1.53
CA LYS A 102 6.65 -22.07 -1.63
C LYS A 102 5.15 -22.37 -1.47
N SER A 103 4.37 -21.42 -0.98
CA SER A 103 2.93 -21.57 -0.72
C SER A 103 2.05 -20.82 -1.70
N ILE A 104 2.65 -20.19 -2.72
CA ILE A 104 1.92 -19.42 -3.72
C ILE A 104 1.15 -20.36 -4.63
N ARG A 105 -0.11 -20.01 -4.86
CA ARG A 105 -1.00 -20.68 -5.81
C ARG A 105 -1.16 -19.84 -7.06
N GLY A 106 -1.04 -20.49 -8.22
CA GLY A 106 -1.21 -19.86 -9.54
C GLY A 106 -2.57 -20.20 -10.16
N GLY A 107 -2.61 -20.26 -11.50
CA GLY A 107 -3.79 -20.70 -12.23
C GLY A 107 -4.33 -22.05 -11.76
N ARG A 108 -5.67 -22.20 -11.77
CA ARG A 108 -6.40 -23.41 -11.34
C ARG A 108 -6.19 -23.78 -9.86
N ASN A 109 -5.81 -22.82 -9.00
CA ASN A 109 -5.63 -22.99 -7.55
C ASN A 109 -4.57 -24.05 -7.17
N ARG A 110 -3.60 -24.31 -8.05
CA ARG A 110 -2.49 -25.24 -7.80
C ARG A 110 -1.27 -24.51 -7.28
N TYR A 111 -0.51 -25.16 -6.38
CA TYR A 111 0.76 -24.64 -5.91
C TYR A 111 1.76 -24.51 -7.06
N MET A 112 2.47 -23.39 -7.08
CA MET A 112 3.57 -23.16 -8.00
C MET A 112 4.86 -23.75 -7.43
N SER A 113 5.70 -24.32 -8.31
CA SER A 113 7.06 -24.67 -7.90
C SER A 113 7.83 -23.43 -7.46
N ARG A 114 8.82 -23.57 -6.58
CA ARG A 114 9.66 -22.44 -6.12
C ARG A 114 10.33 -21.71 -7.29
N THR A 115 10.79 -22.44 -8.30
CA THR A 115 11.42 -21.87 -9.50
C THR A 115 10.41 -21.06 -10.32
N THR A 116 9.20 -21.60 -10.49
CA THR A 116 8.10 -20.93 -11.19
C THR A 116 7.68 -19.67 -10.44
N ALA A 117 7.49 -19.73 -9.12
CA ALA A 117 7.16 -18.57 -8.29
C ALA A 117 8.24 -17.49 -8.34
N THR A 118 9.53 -17.87 -8.29
CA THR A 118 10.65 -16.93 -8.42
C THR A 118 10.67 -16.25 -9.79
N LYS A 119 10.45 -17.01 -10.87
CA LYS A 119 10.34 -16.46 -12.23
C LYS A 119 9.23 -15.43 -12.33
N TYR A 120 8.03 -15.77 -11.87
CA TYR A 120 6.87 -14.87 -11.94
C TYR A 120 6.97 -13.69 -10.97
N LYS A 121 7.69 -13.82 -9.85
CA LYS A 121 8.06 -12.68 -8.99
C LYS A 121 8.85 -11.65 -9.77
N LYS A 122 9.90 -12.06 -10.49
CA LYS A 122 10.73 -11.14 -11.29
C LYS A 122 9.91 -10.44 -12.38
N ILE A 123 9.11 -11.20 -13.12
CA ILE A 123 8.21 -10.66 -14.16
C ILE A 123 7.19 -9.70 -13.55
N GLY A 124 6.60 -10.06 -12.41
CA GLY A 124 5.60 -9.27 -11.73
C GLY A 124 6.14 -7.94 -11.25
N ILE A 125 7.31 -7.92 -10.61
CA ILE A 125 7.95 -6.68 -10.15
C ILE A 125 8.26 -5.76 -11.32
N GLN A 126 8.77 -6.28 -12.44
CA GLN A 126 9.10 -5.46 -13.60
C GLN A 126 7.84 -4.78 -14.17
N LYS A 127 6.75 -5.53 -14.31
CA LYS A 127 5.48 -4.97 -14.80
C LYS A 127 4.79 -4.05 -13.79
N LEU A 128 4.91 -4.37 -12.50
CA LEU A 128 4.45 -3.48 -11.45
C LEU A 128 5.21 -2.16 -11.50
N ALA A 129 6.51 -2.18 -11.79
CA ALA A 129 7.32 -0.98 -11.94
C ALA A 129 6.83 -0.08 -13.07
N ASP A 130 6.43 -0.67 -14.20
CA ASP A 130 5.80 0.08 -15.29
C ASP A 130 4.44 0.68 -14.88
N ASN A 131 3.64 -0.06 -14.11
CA ASN A 131 2.34 0.39 -13.62
C ASN A 131 2.44 1.47 -12.51
N ILE A 132 3.49 1.44 -11.68
CA ILE A 132 3.70 2.34 -10.55
C ILE A 132 4.43 3.63 -10.99
N SER A 133 5.35 3.54 -11.93
CA SER A 133 6.13 4.69 -12.44
C SER A 133 5.28 5.95 -12.74
N PRO A 134 4.11 5.89 -13.38
CA PRO A 134 3.30 7.09 -13.65
C PRO A 134 2.60 7.66 -12.41
N VAL A 135 2.46 6.91 -11.32
CA VAL A 135 1.73 7.31 -10.11
C VAL A 135 2.64 7.43 -8.88
N GLU A 136 3.96 7.28 -9.06
CA GLU A 136 4.93 7.27 -7.95
C GLU A 136 4.89 8.57 -7.13
N ALA A 137 4.77 9.73 -7.79
CA ALA A 137 4.67 11.02 -7.12
C ALA A 137 3.40 11.14 -6.26
N ASP A 138 2.27 10.64 -6.77
CA ASP A 138 1.00 10.61 -6.03
C ASP A 138 1.09 9.69 -4.80
N LEU A 139 1.75 8.54 -4.94
CA LEU A 139 1.99 7.62 -3.82
C LEU A 139 2.83 8.29 -2.73
N LYS A 140 3.94 8.95 -3.08
CA LYS A 140 4.78 9.68 -2.11
C LYS A 140 4.00 10.78 -1.39
N LYS A 141 3.20 11.55 -2.12
CA LYS A 141 2.35 12.58 -1.52
C LYS A 141 1.34 11.98 -0.52
N LEU A 142 0.75 10.82 -0.84
CA LEU A 142 -0.17 10.13 0.06
C LEU A 142 0.54 9.55 1.30
N GLU A 143 1.78 9.08 1.14
CA GLU A 143 2.64 8.65 2.25
C GLU A 143 2.91 9.83 3.20
N GLU A 144 3.32 10.99 2.67
CA GLU A 144 3.56 12.20 3.45
C GLU A 144 2.30 12.68 4.19
N ILE A 145 1.13 12.65 3.53
CA ILE A 145 -0.14 13.02 4.18
C ILE A 145 -0.42 12.08 5.36
N LEU A 146 -0.25 10.77 5.17
CA LEU A 146 -0.44 9.79 6.24
C LEU A 146 0.55 10.02 7.39
N GLU A 147 1.84 10.17 7.10
CA GLU A 147 2.88 10.37 8.12
C GLU A 147 2.66 11.64 8.93
N ASN A 148 2.21 12.73 8.30
CA ASN A 148 1.89 13.98 8.99
C ASN A 148 0.60 13.93 9.81
N SER A 149 -0.23 12.90 9.61
CA SER A 149 -1.54 12.74 10.26
C SER A 149 -1.53 11.78 11.46
N LEU A 150 -0.43 11.06 11.66
CA LEU A 150 -0.16 10.21 12.82
C LEU A 150 0.47 11.02 13.96
#